data_AF-A0A0G0P5Q8-F1
#
_entry.id   AF-A0A0G0P5Q8-F1
#
_cell.length_a   1.000
_cell.length_b   1.000
_cell.length_c   1.000
_cell.angle_alpha   90.00
_cell.angle_beta   90.00
_cell.angle_gamma   90.00
#
_symmetry.space_group_name_H-M   'P 1'
#
loop_
_entity.id
_entity.type
_entity.pdbx_description
1 polymer ?
#
loop_
_entity_poly.entity_id
_entity_poly.type
_entity_poly.pdbx_seq_one_letter_code
_entity_poly.pdbx_strand_id
1 'polypeptide(L)'
;MERRTLATFQKQWPGKRFIVTSPNISFDDYPNKEISKDDVINIIVGDLQRIKIYAEKGFQVYQEIPEKVWDAYEQLIRMGYNKHLTNE
;
A
#
# COMPACT_ATOMS: atom_id res chain seq x y z
N MET A 1 1.33 4.06 1.30
CA MET A 1 0.84 4.87 0.16
C MET A 1 1.93 5.20 -0.87
N GLU A 2 3.15 5.51 -0.46
CA GLU A 2 4.24 6.08 -1.28
C GLU A 2 4.57 5.25 -2.51
N ARG A 3 4.77 3.94 -2.36
CA ARG A 3 5.06 3.03 -3.48
C ARG A 3 3.95 3.01 -4.52
N ARG A 4 2.69 2.99 -4.08
CA ARG A 4 1.52 3.02 -4.96
C ARG A 4 1.41 4.35 -5.72
N THR A 5 1.65 5.46 -5.03
CA THR A 5 1.69 6.80 -5.64
C THR A 5 2.78 6.88 -6.71
N LEU A 6 4.00 6.44 -6.40
CA LEU A 6 5.11 6.44 -7.34
C LEU A 6 4.80 5.57 -8.57
N ALA A 7 4.29 4.35 -8.36
CA ALA A 7 3.94 3.44 -9.45
C ALA A 7 2.84 4.01 -10.36
N THR A 8 1.87 4.72 -9.77
CA THR A 8 0.82 5.41 -10.52
C THR A 8 1.44 6.56 -11.34
N PHE A 9 2.30 7.39 -10.75
CA PHE A 9 2.94 8.50 -11.45
C PHE A 9 3.78 8.02 -12.66
N GLN A 10 4.54 6.95 -12.48
CA GLN A 10 5.34 6.35 -13.56
C GLN A 10 4.47 5.83 -14.70
N LYS A 11 3.27 5.34 -14.41
CA LYS A 11 2.32 4.86 -15.43
C LYS A 11 1.66 6.01 -16.19
N GLN A 12 1.20 7.03 -15.46
CA GLN A 12 0.41 8.11 -16.03
C GLN A 12 1.26 9.16 -16.77
N TRP A 13 2.52 9.33 -16.38
CA TRP A 13 3.43 10.32 -16.99
C TRP A 13 4.80 9.71 -17.34
N PRO A 14 4.87 8.90 -18.42
CA PRO A 14 6.11 8.29 -18.85
C PRO A 14 7.18 9.33 -19.19
N GLY A 15 8.45 9.04 -18.83
CA GLY A 15 9.59 9.91 -19.10
C GLY A 15 9.85 11.04 -18.08
N LYS A 16 9.03 11.13 -17.03
CA LYS A 16 9.26 12.06 -15.90
C LYS A 16 9.93 11.35 -14.72
N ARG A 17 10.67 12.12 -13.93
CA ARG A 17 11.26 11.66 -12.65
C ARG A 17 10.43 12.19 -11.51
N PHE A 18 10.07 11.30 -10.59
CA PHE A 18 9.26 11.60 -9.42
C PHE A 18 10.00 11.21 -8.14
N ILE A 19 9.79 12.00 -7.08
CA ILE A 19 10.22 11.68 -5.72
C ILE A 19 8.97 11.76 -4.86
N VAL A 20 8.71 10.71 -4.08
CA VAL A 20 7.57 10.61 -3.18
C VAL A 20 8.12 10.32 -1.79
N THR A 21 7.73 11.12 -0.80
CA THR A 21 8.11 10.95 0.61
C THR A 21 6.92 11.24 1.51
N SER A 22 6.94 10.66 2.70
CA SER A 22 6.04 10.94 3.81
C SER A 22 6.76 11.70 4.93
N PRO A 23 6.03 12.23 5.92
CA PRO A 23 6.63 12.73 7.14
C PRO A 23 7.52 11.66 7.81
N ASN A 24 8.65 12.08 8.36
CA ASN A 24 9.55 11.18 9.07
C ASN A 24 9.02 10.93 10.49
N ILE A 25 8.03 10.03 10.61
CA ILE A 25 7.41 9.62 11.86
C ILE A 25 7.43 8.09 11.97
N SER A 26 7.49 7.59 13.20
CA SER A 26 7.46 6.14 13.43
C SER A 26 6.05 5.58 13.20
N PHE A 27 5.95 4.26 13.02
CA PHE A 27 4.65 3.60 12.91
C PHE A 27 3.82 3.74 14.19
N ASP A 28 4.44 3.68 15.37
CA ASP A 28 3.72 3.77 16.64
C ASP A 28 3.23 5.21 16.94
N ASP A 29 3.84 6.22 16.31
CA ASP A 29 3.42 7.62 16.41
C ASP A 29 2.41 8.05 15.32
N TYR A 30 2.13 7.17 14.36
CA TYR A 30 1.19 7.46 13.26
C TYR A 30 -0.28 7.51 13.72
N PRO A 31 -0.77 6.57 14.56
CA PRO A 31 -2.13 6.60 15.06
C PRO A 31 -2.42 7.86 15.87
N ASN A 32 -3.65 8.34 15.77
CA ASN A 32 -4.11 9.53 16.48
C ASN A 32 -5.58 9.37 16.90
N LYS A 33 -6.21 10.46 17.37
CA LYS A 33 -7.59 10.44 17.86
C LYS A 33 -8.62 10.02 16.79
N GLU A 34 -8.30 10.20 15.52
CA GLU A 34 -9.19 9.91 14.39
C GLU A 34 -8.84 8.59 13.70
N ILE A 35 -7.56 8.21 13.70
CA ILE A 35 -7.05 7.01 13.02
C ILE A 35 -6.42 6.09 14.05
N SER A 36 -7.10 4.98 14.37
CA SER A 36 -6.56 4.00 15.31
C SER A 36 -5.43 3.17 14.68
N LYS A 37 -4.63 2.50 15.52
CA LYS A 37 -3.58 1.57 15.06
C LYS A 37 -4.14 0.47 14.15
N ASP A 38 -5.32 -0.04 14.47
CA ASP A 38 -5.99 -1.04 13.64
C ASP A 38 -6.42 -0.48 12.28
N ASP A 39 -6.86 0.78 12.22
CA ASP A 39 -7.19 1.43 10.96
C ASP A 39 -5.95 1.57 10.07
N VAL A 40 -4.81 1.98 10.65
CA VAL A 40 -3.54 2.07 9.92
C VAL A 40 -3.15 0.71 9.34
N ILE A 41 -3.25 -0.38 10.13
CA ILE A 41 -2.91 -1.72 9.65
C ILE A 41 -3.84 -2.14 8.51
N ASN A 42 -5.17 -1.94 8.65
CA ASN A 42 -6.12 -2.23 7.58
C ASN A 42 -5.79 -1.43 6.31
N ILE A 43 -5.43 -0.15 6.43
CA ILE A 43 -5.05 0.71 5.30
C ILE A 43 -3.80 0.15 4.61
N ILE A 44 -2.75 -0.21 5.35
CA ILE A 44 -1.51 -0.77 4.80
C ILE A 44 -1.78 -2.09 4.05
N VAL A 45 -2.60 -2.97 4.63
CA VAL A 45 -3.00 -4.25 4.00
C VAL A 45 -3.74 -3.99 2.68
N GLY A 46 -4.73 -3.10 2.68
CA GLY A 46 -5.47 -2.73 1.47
C GLY A 46 -4.58 -2.06 0.41
N ASP A 47 -3.63 -1.24 0.83
CA ASP A 47 -2.65 -0.60 -0.07
C ASP A 47 -1.75 -1.62 -0.75
N LEU A 48 -1.25 -2.59 0.00
CA LEU A 48 -0.36 -3.63 -0.52
C LEU A 48 -1.07 -4.53 -1.54
N GLN A 49 -2.33 -4.87 -1.30
CA GLN A 49 -3.16 -5.59 -2.28
C GLN A 49 -3.25 -4.80 -3.60
N ARG A 50 -3.52 -3.49 -3.51
CA ARG A 50 -3.64 -2.63 -4.70
C ARG A 50 -2.34 -2.48 -5.44
N ILE A 51 -1.18 -2.55 -4.79
CA ILE A 51 0.13 -2.59 -5.47
C ILE A 51 0.15 -3.71 -6.53
N LYS A 52 -0.40 -4.89 -6.19
CA LYS A 52 -0.52 -6.02 -7.11
C LYS A 52 -1.66 -5.84 -8.12
N ILE A 53 -2.90 -5.74 -7.64
CA ILE A 53 -4.11 -5.77 -8.49
C ILE A 53 -4.14 -4.62 -9.50
N TYR A 54 -3.75 -3.41 -9.10
CA TYR A 54 -3.84 -2.26 -10.01
C TYR A 54 -2.77 -2.30 -11.09
N ALA A 55 -1.65 -3.02 -10.88
CA ALA A 55 -0.68 -3.25 -11.94
C ALA A 55 -1.26 -4.19 -13.01
N GLU A 56 -1.93 -5.27 -12.58
CA GLU A 56 -2.62 -6.22 -13.46
C GLU A 56 -3.75 -5.55 -14.27
N LYS A 57 -4.47 -4.59 -13.64
CA LYS A 57 -5.50 -3.78 -14.30
C LYS A 57 -4.95 -2.62 -15.14
N GLY A 58 -3.62 -2.42 -15.17
CA GLY A 58 -2.97 -1.39 -15.97
C GLY A 58 -3.11 0.05 -15.43
N PHE A 59 -3.56 0.24 -14.20
CA PHE A 59 -3.69 1.58 -13.59
C PHE A 59 -2.36 2.15 -13.08
N GLN A 60 -1.40 1.27 -12.77
CA GLN A 60 -0.05 1.63 -12.34
C GLN A 60 0.98 0.67 -12.95
N VAL A 61 2.28 0.98 -12.80
CA VAL A 61 3.33 0.04 -13.21
C VAL A 61 3.48 -1.10 -12.19
N TYR A 62 3.98 -2.25 -12.65
CA TYR A 62 4.34 -3.34 -11.76
C TYR A 62 5.36 -2.90 -10.71
N GLN A 63 5.18 -3.38 -9.48
CA GLN A 63 6.12 -3.24 -8.40
C GLN A 63 6.38 -4.64 -7.86
N GLU A 64 7.64 -5.02 -7.77
CA GLU A 64 8.01 -6.28 -7.14
C GLU A 64 7.61 -6.24 -5.66
N ILE A 65 6.88 -7.26 -5.23
CA ILE A 65 6.52 -7.46 -3.83
C ILE A 65 7.35 -8.64 -3.33
N PRO A 66 8.30 -8.44 -2.40
CA PRO A 66 9.06 -9.53 -1.83
C PRO A 66 8.15 -10.55 -1.14
N GLU A 67 8.47 -11.84 -1.27
CA GLU A 67 7.68 -12.96 -0.73
C GLU A 67 7.33 -12.75 0.75
N LYS A 68 8.32 -12.45 1.59
CA LYS A 68 8.12 -12.15 3.03
C LYS A 68 7.09 -11.04 3.32
N VAL A 69 6.94 -10.07 2.41
CA VAL A 69 5.97 -8.97 2.55
C VAL A 69 4.57 -9.47 2.20
N TRP A 70 4.46 -10.33 1.18
CA TRP A 70 3.21 -10.98 0.83
C TRP A 70 2.75 -11.97 1.91
N ASP A 71 3.67 -12.74 2.50
CA ASP A 71 3.35 -13.64 3.60
C ASP A 71 2.83 -12.89 4.83
N ALA A 72 3.42 -11.75 5.17
CA ALA A 72 2.95 -10.90 6.26
C ALA A 72 1.56 -10.33 5.98
N TYR A 73 1.28 -9.94 4.73
CA TYR A 73 -0.04 -9.51 4.28
C TYR A 73 -1.09 -10.60 4.47
N GLU A 74 -0.80 -11.84 4.07
CA GLU A 74 -1.72 -12.95 4.25
C GLU A 74 -1.97 -13.28 5.72
N GLN A 75 -0.93 -13.18 6.56
CA GLN A 75 -1.09 -13.36 8.02
C GLN A 75 -1.99 -12.30 8.63
N LEU A 76 -1.81 -11.02 8.25
CA LEU A 76 -2.65 -9.93 8.74
C LEU A 76 -4.11 -10.09 8.30
N ILE A 77 -4.37 -10.58 7.08
CA ILE A 77 -5.73 -10.92 6.63
C ILE A 77 -6.33 -12.02 7.50
N ARG A 78 -5.58 -13.09 7.79
CA ARG A 78 -6.04 -14.19 8.67
C ARG A 78 -6.34 -13.70 10.09
N MET A 79 -5.64 -12.66 10.56
CA MET A 79 -5.90 -12.01 11.84
C MET A 79 -7.11 -11.05 11.81
N GLY A 80 -7.73 -10.82 10.65
CA GLY A 80 -8.94 -10.00 10.50
C GLY A 80 -8.73 -8.58 9.98
N TYR A 81 -7.51 -8.22 9.55
CA TYR A 81 -7.21 -6.90 8.97
C TYR A 81 -7.62 -6.82 7.49
N ASN A 82 -8.93 -6.88 7.20
CA ASN A 82 -9.46 -6.97 5.84
C ASN A 82 -10.43 -5.84 5.43
N LYS A 83 -10.55 -4.78 6.25
CA LYS A 83 -11.56 -3.72 6.05
C LYS A 83 -11.35 -2.85 4.80
N HIS A 84 -10.12 -2.78 4.29
CA HIS A 84 -9.75 -1.98 3.12
C HIS A 84 -9.32 -2.80 1.91
N LEU A 85 -9.63 -4.11 1.88
CA LEU A 85 -9.42 -4.93 0.69
C LEU A 85 -10.36 -4.49 -0.46
N THR A 86 -9.92 -4.74 -1.68
CA THR A 86 -10.73 -4.59 -2.89
C THR A 86 -11.13 -5.94 -3.45
N ASN A 87 -12.26 -5.94 -4.15
CA ASN A 87 -12.61 -7.02 -5.04
C ASN A 87 -11.60 -7.08 -6.19
N GLU A 88 -11.19 -8.30 -6.53
CA GLU A 88 -10.31 -8.63 -7.65
C GLU A 88 -10.97 -8.31 -8.99
#